data_AF-A0A058YYX6-F1
#
_entry.id   AF-A0A058YYX6-F1
#
_cell.length_a   1.000
_cell.length_b   1.000
_cell.length_c   1.000
_cell.angle_alpha   90.00
_cell.angle_beta   90.00
_cell.angle_gamma   90.00
#
_symmetry.space_group_name_H-M   'P 1'
#
loop_
_entity.id
_entity.type
_entity.pdbx_description
1 polymer ?
#
loop_
_entity_poly.entity_id
_entity_poly.type
_entity_poly.pdbx_seq_one_letter_code
_entity_poly.pdbx_strand_id
1 'polypeptide(L)' 'MIEIILNDRLGKKIRVKADKNDTVGMLKQLIALQTGTRPERIVLKKWHNVLRNHITLDD' A
#
# COMPACT_ATOMS: atom_id res chain seq x y z
N MET A 1 7.85 3.78 -12.25
CA MET A 1 6.94 2.64 -12.13
C MET A 1 7.63 1.46 -11.47
N ILE A 2 7.17 1.14 -10.27
CA ILE A 2 7.61 0.01 -9.42
C ILE A 2 6.43 -0.94 -9.23
N GLU A 3 6.73 -2.23 -9.06
CA GLU A 3 5.74 -3.23 -8.67
C GLU A 3 5.89 -3.52 -7.18
N ILE A 4 4.80 -3.31 -6.42
CA ILE A 4 4.75 -3.57 -4.98
C ILE A 4 3.88 -4.80 -4.76
N ILE A 5 4.44 -5.77 -4.03
CA ILE A 5 3.74 -6.98 -3.61
C ILE A 5 3.30 -6.79 -2.16
N LEU A 6 1.99 -6.85 -1.94
CA LEU A 6 1.34 -6.69 -0.65
C LEU A 6 0.79 -8.04 -0.20
N ASN A 7 0.99 -8.37 1.06
CA ASN A 7 0.40 -9.55 1.68
C ASN A 7 -0.72 -9.12 2.61
N ASP A 8 -1.90 -9.69 2.43
CA ASP A 8 -3.01 -9.56 3.37
C ASP A 8 -2.83 -10.52 4.56
N ARG A 9 -3.55 -10.28 5.66
CA ARG A 9 -3.56 -11.12 6.86
C ARG A 9 -3.99 -12.57 6.57
N LEU A 10 -4.80 -12.77 5.54
CA LEU A 10 -5.26 -14.08 5.08
C LEU A 10 -4.28 -14.74 4.09
N GLY A 11 -3.10 -14.15 3.85
CA GLY A 11 -2.07 -14.70 2.96
C GLY A 11 -2.30 -14.41 1.47
N LYS A 12 -3.33 -13.64 1.12
CA LYS A 12 -3.56 -13.20 -0.26
C LYS A 12 -2.45 -12.23 -0.69
N LYS A 13 -1.84 -12.50 -1.85
CA LYS A 13 -0.85 -11.61 -2.47
C LYS A 13 -1.51 -10.72 -3.50
N ILE A 14 -1.33 -9.42 -3.36
CA ILE A 14 -1.82 -8.40 -4.29
C ILE A 14 -0.61 -7.70 -4.88
N ARG A 15 -0.61 -7.52 -6.21
CA ARG A 15 0.43 -6.77 -6.90
C ARG A 15 -0.15 -5.45 -7.37
N VAL A 16 0.46 -4.35 -6.97
CA VAL A 16 0.05 -2.99 -7.35
C VAL A 16 1.22 -2.31 -8.03
N LYS A 17 0.94 -1.65 -9.16
CA LYS A 17 1.89 -0.78 -9.85
C LYS A 17 1.71 0.63 -9.33
N ALA A 18 2.79 1.25 -8.88
CA ALA A 18 2.82 2.63 -8.39
C ALA A 18 4.10 3.31 -8.87
N ASP A 19 4.19 4.62 -8.75
CA ASP A 19 5.42 5.37 -9.00
C ASP A 19 6.19 5.64 -7.72
N LYS A 20 7.52 5.81 -7.83
CA LYS A 20 8.39 6.01 -6.65
C LYS A 20 8.06 7.29 -5.87
N ASN A 21 7.54 8.29 -6.58
CA ASN A 21 7.17 9.58 -6.02
C ASN A 21 5.75 9.57 -5.42
N ASP A 22 4.98 8.49 -5.61
CA ASP A 22 3.67 8.39 -4.99
C ASP A 22 3.80 8.26 -3.47
N THR A 23 2.79 8.75 -2.77
CA THR A 23 2.70 8.63 -1.33
C THR A 23 2.05 7.31 -0.93
N VAL A 24 2.33 6.86 0.30
CA VAL A 24 1.62 5.73 0.92
C VAL A 24 0.10 5.98 0.96
N GLY A 25 -0.32 7.24 1.06
CA GLY A 25 -1.73 7.65 0.95
C GLY A 25 -2.35 7.27 -0.41
N MET A 26 -1.68 7.58 -1.51
CA MET A 26 -2.11 7.15 -2.85
C MET A 26 -2.12 5.62 -2.97
N LEU A 27 -1.08 4.94 -2.47
CA LEU A 27 -1.01 3.49 -2.53
C LEU A 27 -2.21 2.82 -1.82
N LYS A 28 -2.64 3.35 -0.67
CA LYS A 28 -3.84 2.87 0.03
C LYS A 28 -5.12 3.00 -0.81
N GLN A 29 -5.26 4.06 -1.59
CA GLN A 29 -6.41 4.24 -2.48
C GLN A 29 -6.39 3.22 -3.63
N LEU A 30 -5.22 2.95 -4.22
CA LEU A 30 -5.08 1.92 -5.25
C LEU A 30 -5.44 0.53 -4.71
N ILE A 31 -4.98 0.21 -3.50
CA ILE A 31 -5.34 -1.05 -2.83
C ILE A 31 -6.84 -1.08 -2.51
N ALA A 32 -7.42 0.04 -2.08
CA ALA A 32 -8.84 0.15 -1.79
C ALA A 32 -9.70 -0.16 -3.02
N LEU A 33 -9.30 0.33 -4.19
CA LEU A 33 -9.97 0.05 -5.47
C LEU A 33 -9.94 -1.44 -5.82
N GLN A 34 -8.81 -2.12 -5.58
CA GLN A 34 -8.65 -3.53 -5.94
C GLN A 34 -9.27 -4.50 -4.90
N THR A 35 -9.28 -4.11 -3.63
CA THR A 35 -9.70 -4.97 -2.51
C THR A 35 -11.11 -4.64 -2.01
N GLY A 36 -11.70 -3.53 -2.45
CA GLY A 36 -13.03 -3.07 -2.02
C GLY A 36 -13.07 -2.59 -0.56
N THR A 37 -11.92 -2.39 0.07
CA THR A 37 -11.83 -1.96 1.47
C THR A 37 -11.53 -0.47 1.54
N ARG A 38 -12.16 0.24 2.47
CA ARG A 38 -11.92 1.69 2.64
C ARG A 38 -10.45 1.99 2.97
N PRO A 39 -9.83 3.02 2.34
CA PRO A 39 -8.41 3.33 2.51
C PRO A 39 -8.04 3.70 3.96
N GLU A 40 -8.99 4.22 4.75
CA GLU A 40 -8.74 4.55 6.17
C GLU A 40 -8.57 3.31 7.05
N ARG A 41 -9.11 2.16 6.64
CA ARG A 41 -8.97 0.88 7.35
C ARG A 41 -7.71 0.12 6.95
N ILE A 42 -7.08 0.49 5.84
CA ILE A 42 -5.87 -0.18 5.34
C ILE A 42 -4.66 0.34 6.12
N VAL A 43 -4.06 -0.54 6.90
CA VAL A 43 -2.82 -0.27 7.64
C VAL A 43 -1.67 -1.00 6.95
N LEU A 44 -0.80 -0.24 6.29
CA LEU A 44 0.40 -0.76 5.66
C LEU A 44 1.53 -0.84 6.68
N LYS A 45 2.17 -2.01 6.72
CA LYS A 45 3.34 -2.26 7.56
C LYS A 45 4.48 -2.79 6.72
N LYS A 46 5.67 -2.26 6.96
CA LYS A 46 6.94 -2.81 6.46
C LYS A 46 7.67 -3.33 7.69
N TRP A 47 7.80 -4.65 7.81
CA TRP A 47 8.30 -5.31 9.03
C TRP A 47 7.47 -4.92 10.26
N HIS A 48 8.09 -4.26 11.24
CA HIS A 48 7.44 -3.78 12.47
C HIS A 48 6.93 -2.34 12.39
N ASN A 49 7.24 -1.61 11.30
CA ASN A 49 6.93 -0.20 11.17
C ASN A 49 5.62 0.04 10.43
N VAL A 50 4.77 0.89 10.98
CA VAL A 50 3.52 1.35 10.33
C VAL A 50 3.85 2.54 9.44
N LEU A 51 3.55 2.41 8.15
CA LEU A 51 3.80 3.48 7.18
C LEU A 51 2.74 4.57 7.29
N ARG A 52 3.18 5.82 7.42
CA ARG A 52 2.33 7.02 7.47
C ARG A 52 2.00 7.49 6.05
N ASN A 53 0.87 8.16 5.90
CA ASN A 53 0.34 8.53 4.58
C ASN A 53 1.21 9.53 3.79
N HIS A 54 2.05 10.34 4.46
CA HIS A 54 2.88 11.37 3.82
C HIS A 54 4.24 10.86 3.31
N ILE A 55 4.61 9.61 3.63
CA ILE A 55 5.89 9.03 3.22
C ILE A 55 5.78 8.65 1.73
N THR A 56 6.84 8.90 0.97
CA THR A 56 6.96 8.49 -0.43
C THR A 56 7.38 7.04 -0.53
N LEU A 57 7.16 6.38 -1.67
CA LEU A 57 7.54 4.98 -1.86
C LEU A 57 9.04 4.77 -2.08
N ASP A 58 9.81 5.84 -2.28
CA ASP A 58 11.27 5.82 -2.41
C ASP A 58 12.01 5.85 -1.05
N ASP A 59 11.34 6.26 0.03
CA ASP A 59 11.86 6.34 1.42
C ASP A 59 11.75 5.00 2.17
#